data_AF-A0A0L8G3A6-F1
#
_entry.id   AF-A0A0L8G3A6-F1
#
_cell.length_a   1.000
_cell.length_b   1.000
_cell.length_c   1.000
_cell.angle_alpha   90.00
_cell.angle_beta   90.00
_cell.angle_gamma   90.00
#
_symmetry.space_group_name_H-M   'P 1'
#
loop_
_entity.id
_entity.type
_entity.pdbx_description
1 polymer ?
#
loop_
_entity_poly.entity_id
_entity_poly.type
_entity_poly.pdbx_seq_one_letter_code
_entity_poly.pdbx_strand_id
1 'polypeptide(L)'
;MVNELLATKRSTYEKLLNPNIKGKEKLEKVYRAQKAELQKELRRLKDTGWSNLSEEIQASYERKYIKNVYGVLRQAVGPQSSTYVPLKSKDGNEVIKDPPGIMSRWREHFVELFHNPSLVNMDVINNIPQRVIMQHMDDAPSIEEVKLSIRKLRSNKAPGLDGIPAEILKASRDHISSEIHSLLCQV
;
A
#
# COMPACT_ATOMS: atom_id res chain seq x y z
N MET A 1 36.36 -15.75 11.83
CA MET A 1 36.89 -15.05 10.65
C MET A 1 36.85 -13.52 10.75
N VAL A 2 35.72 -12.80 10.55
CA VAL A 2 35.73 -11.31 10.55
C VAL A 2 36.04 -10.70 11.93
N ASN A 3 35.54 -11.29 13.01
CA ASN A 3 35.87 -10.84 14.38
C ASN A 3 37.37 -11.00 14.69
N GLU A 4 38.02 -12.03 14.14
CA GLU A 4 39.47 -12.23 14.30
C GLU A 4 40.27 -11.22 13.47
N LEU A 5 39.85 -10.91 12.24
CA LEU A 5 40.42 -9.83 11.43
C LEU A 5 40.27 -8.46 12.11
N LEU A 6 39.13 -8.22 12.76
CA LEU A 6 38.89 -7.02 13.55
C LEU A 6 39.82 -6.95 14.77
N ALA A 7 39.95 -8.05 15.51
CA ALA A 7 40.80 -8.14 16.70
C ALA A 7 42.29 -7.97 16.37
N THR A 8 42.77 -8.63 15.30
CA THR A 8 44.17 -8.53 14.84
C THR A 8 44.50 -7.12 14.33
N LYS A 9 43.61 -6.49 13.56
CA LYS A 9 43.76 -5.07 13.17
C LYS A 9 43.80 -4.16 14.41
N ARG A 10 42.90 -4.37 15.38
CA ARG A 10 42.81 -3.53 16.59
C ARG A 10 44.06 -3.65 17.45
N SER A 11 44.55 -4.86 17.69
CA SER A 11 45.81 -5.10 18.42
C SER A 11 47.02 -4.44 17.74
N THR A 12 47.09 -4.48 16.41
CA THR A 12 48.21 -3.88 15.67
C THR A 12 48.14 -2.35 15.68
N TYR A 13 46.93 -1.78 15.67
CA TYR A 13 46.70 -0.36 15.85
C TYR A 13 47.09 0.14 17.24
N GLU A 14 46.75 -0.62 18.29
CA GLU A 14 47.15 -0.34 19.68
C GLU A 14 48.67 -0.29 19.84
N LYS A 15 49.40 -1.18 19.16
CA LYS A 15 50.88 -1.13 19.14
C LYS A 15 51.44 0.09 18.41
N LEU A 16 50.75 0.60 17.38
CA LEU A 16 51.14 1.80 16.64
C LEU A 16 50.90 3.11 17.40
N LEU A 17 50.02 3.10 18.40
CA LEU A 17 49.76 4.25 19.28
C LEU A 17 50.93 4.56 20.23
N ASN A 18 51.87 3.62 20.42
CA ASN A 18 53.04 3.82 21.27
C ASN A 18 54.09 4.73 20.58
N PRO A 19 54.45 5.90 21.15
CA PRO A 19 55.41 6.83 20.56
C PRO A 19 56.84 6.26 20.38
N ASN A 20 57.24 5.30 21.23
CA ASN A 20 58.60 4.76 21.28
C ASN A 20 58.76 3.42 20.53
N ILE A 21 57.84 3.11 19.60
CA ILE A 21 57.82 1.80 18.93
C ILE A 21 59.02 1.62 17.99
N LYS A 22 59.77 0.52 18.16
CA LYS A 22 60.84 0.13 17.22
C LYS A 22 60.22 -0.54 16.00
N GLY A 23 60.74 -0.23 14.80
CA GLY A 23 60.27 -0.86 13.55
C GLY A 23 58.89 -0.41 13.07
N LYS A 24 58.52 0.86 13.35
CA LYS A 24 57.23 1.47 13.01
C LYS A 24 56.79 1.23 11.56
N GLU A 25 57.70 1.39 10.59
CA GLU A 25 57.37 1.24 9.16
C GLU A 25 56.89 -0.19 8.80
N LYS A 26 57.52 -1.22 9.39
CA LYS A 26 57.11 -2.62 9.20
C LYS A 26 55.74 -2.88 9.82
N LEU A 27 55.49 -2.32 11.00
CA LEU A 27 54.21 -2.44 11.70
C LEU A 27 53.08 -1.72 10.96
N GLU A 28 53.35 -0.55 10.36
CA GLU A 28 52.39 0.16 9.49
C GLU A 28 52.02 -0.65 8.25
N LYS A 29 52.99 -1.32 7.60
CA LYS A 29 52.72 -2.22 6.47
C LYS A 29 51.79 -3.37 6.88
N VAL A 30 52.04 -3.99 8.04
CA VAL A 30 51.17 -5.04 8.60
C VAL A 30 49.76 -4.52 8.87
N TYR A 31 49.63 -3.36 9.53
CA TYR A 31 48.33 -2.75 9.79
C TYR A 31 47.55 -2.43 8.50
N ARG A 32 48.22 -1.89 7.47
CA ARG A 32 47.60 -1.61 6.16
C ARG A 32 47.08 -2.89 5.51
N ALA A 33 47.87 -3.98 5.53
CA ALA A 33 47.44 -5.28 4.99
C ALA A 33 46.22 -5.84 5.75
N GLN A 34 46.26 -5.84 7.09
CA GLN A 34 45.13 -6.28 7.91
C GLN A 34 43.86 -5.45 7.69
N LYS A 35 44.00 -4.13 7.55
CA LYS A 35 42.88 -3.22 7.23
C LYS A 35 42.30 -3.55 5.85
N ALA A 36 43.14 -3.79 4.84
CA ALA A 36 42.70 -4.14 3.50
C ALA A 36 41.95 -5.48 3.48
N GLU A 37 42.46 -6.49 4.20
CA GLU A 37 41.83 -7.80 4.29
C GLU A 37 40.48 -7.73 5.02
N LEU A 38 40.40 -7.00 6.14
CA LEU A 38 39.14 -6.76 6.84
C LEU A 38 38.11 -6.06 5.93
N GLN A 39 38.53 -5.04 5.16
CA GLN A 39 37.65 -4.34 4.23
C GLN A 39 37.16 -5.25 3.10
N LYS A 40 38.02 -6.13 2.60
CA LYS A 40 37.66 -7.13 1.57
C LYS A 40 36.59 -8.08 2.11
N GLU A 41 36.79 -8.65 3.29
CA GLU A 41 35.81 -9.56 3.88
C GLU A 41 34.50 -8.86 4.28
N LEU A 42 34.55 -7.61 4.75
CA LEU A 42 33.34 -6.82 5.02
C LEU A 42 32.53 -6.54 3.74
N ARG A 43 33.20 -6.22 2.62
CA ARG A 43 32.52 -6.07 1.32
C ARG A 43 31.88 -7.37 0.90
N ARG A 44 32.63 -8.48 0.95
CA ARG A 44 32.12 -9.81 0.60
C ARG A 44 30.88 -10.17 1.43
N LEU A 45 30.92 -9.97 2.75
CA LEU A 45 29.76 -10.23 3.62
C LEU A 45 28.56 -9.35 3.27
N LYS A 46 28.78 -8.06 2.99
CA LYS A 46 27.71 -7.14 2.60
C LYS A 46 27.07 -7.59 1.29
N ASP A 47 27.88 -7.94 0.29
CA ASP A 47 27.40 -8.37 -1.03
C ASP A 47 26.65 -9.71 -0.94
N THR A 48 27.13 -10.65 -0.13
CA THR A 48 26.41 -11.90 0.18
C THR A 48 25.08 -11.61 0.87
N GLY A 49 25.05 -10.69 1.83
CA GLY A 49 23.81 -10.28 2.50
C GLY A 49 22.77 -9.73 1.53
N TRP A 50 23.17 -8.84 0.62
CA TRP A 50 22.27 -8.28 -0.40
C TRP A 50 21.80 -9.33 -1.42
N SER A 51 22.69 -10.24 -1.82
CA SER A 51 22.34 -11.32 -2.77
C SER A 51 21.29 -12.25 -2.16
N ASN A 52 21.51 -12.72 -0.93
CA ASN A 52 20.54 -13.57 -0.22
C ASN A 52 19.18 -12.89 -0.05
N LEU A 53 19.18 -11.60 0.30
CA LEU A 53 17.95 -10.82 0.46
C LEU A 53 17.19 -10.68 -0.87
N SER A 54 17.90 -10.47 -1.97
CA SER A 54 17.33 -10.41 -3.32
C SER A 54 16.72 -11.74 -3.75
N GLU A 55 17.43 -12.85 -3.50
CA GLU A 55 16.93 -14.21 -3.78
C GLU A 55 15.67 -14.53 -2.97
N GLU A 56 15.60 -14.12 -1.70
CA GLU A 56 14.43 -14.33 -0.85
C GLU A 56 13.21 -13.53 -1.32
N ILE A 57 13.40 -12.28 -1.76
CA ILE A 57 12.35 -11.45 -2.36
C ILE A 57 11.82 -12.13 -3.63
N GLN A 58 12.72 -12.56 -4.52
CA GLN A 58 12.37 -13.20 -5.78
C GLN A 58 11.59 -14.51 -5.55
N ALA A 59 12.10 -15.38 -4.68
CA ALA A 59 11.43 -16.64 -4.34
C ALA A 59 10.06 -16.43 -3.69
N SER A 60 9.91 -15.40 -2.84
CA SER A 60 8.62 -15.03 -2.24
C SER A 60 7.62 -14.51 -3.27
N TYR A 61 8.11 -13.73 -4.25
CA TYR A 61 7.29 -13.20 -5.34
C TYR A 61 6.80 -14.31 -6.27
N GLU A 62 7.68 -15.23 -6.68
CA GLU A 62 7.34 -16.39 -7.54
C GLU A 62 6.27 -17.29 -6.89
N ARG A 63 6.33 -17.43 -5.56
CA ARG A 63 5.33 -18.17 -4.78
C ARG A 63 4.05 -17.39 -4.48
N LYS A 64 3.92 -16.15 -4.98
CA LYS A 64 2.79 -15.23 -4.76
C LYS A 64 2.54 -14.89 -3.28
N TYR A 65 3.55 -15.01 -2.42
CA TYR A 65 3.46 -14.63 -1.00
C TYR A 65 3.77 -13.15 -0.78
N ILE A 66 2.83 -12.29 -1.18
CA ILE A 66 2.99 -10.83 -1.13
C ILE A 66 3.36 -10.31 0.27
N LYS A 67 2.79 -10.88 1.34
CA LYS A 67 3.14 -10.49 2.72
C LYS A 67 4.62 -10.68 3.03
N ASN A 68 5.22 -11.77 2.54
CA ASN A 68 6.63 -12.06 2.76
C ASN A 68 7.52 -11.12 1.92
N VAL A 69 7.13 -10.84 0.67
CA VAL A 69 7.81 -9.85 -0.18
C VAL A 69 7.94 -8.51 0.55
N TYR A 70 6.84 -7.97 1.08
CA TYR A 70 6.86 -6.72 1.84
C TYR A 70 7.62 -6.82 3.17
N GLY A 71 7.60 -7.98 3.83
CA GLY A 71 8.37 -8.23 5.05
C GLY A 71 9.88 -8.15 4.81
N VAL A 72 10.37 -8.79 3.76
CA VAL A 72 11.80 -8.80 3.39
C VAL A 72 12.23 -7.42 2.86
N LEU A 73 11.37 -6.75 2.07
CA LEU A 73 11.59 -5.36 1.65
C LEU A 73 11.75 -4.39 2.83
N ARG A 74 10.97 -4.56 3.90
CA ARG A 74 11.14 -3.74 5.13
C ARG A 74 12.50 -3.98 5.80
N GLN A 75 13.02 -5.20 5.76
CA GLN A 75 14.36 -5.49 6.28
C GLN A 75 15.44 -4.78 5.43
N ALA A 76 15.26 -4.74 4.11
CA ALA A 76 16.16 -4.08 3.17
C ALA A 76 16.21 -2.55 3.34
N VAL A 77 15.03 -1.93 3.43
CA VAL A 77 14.88 -0.47 3.51
C VAL A 77 15.14 0.05 4.94
N GLY A 78 15.03 -0.84 5.93
CA GLY A 78 15.17 -0.50 7.34
C GLY A 78 13.86 0.03 7.93
N PRO A 79 13.88 0.41 9.22
CA PRO A 79 12.70 0.93 9.90
C PRO A 79 12.19 2.19 9.20
N GLN A 80 11.00 2.12 8.61
CA GLN A 80 10.27 3.32 8.22
C GLN A 80 9.81 4.03 9.48
N SER A 81 10.28 5.26 9.69
CA SER A 81 9.65 6.14 10.66
C SER A 81 8.25 6.46 10.15
N SER A 82 7.23 5.80 10.72
CA SER A 82 5.88 6.30 10.61
C SER A 82 5.81 7.59 11.43
N THR A 83 6.17 8.71 10.81
CA THR A 83 6.02 10.01 11.44
C THR A 83 4.53 10.29 11.47
N TYR A 84 3.90 10.02 12.62
CA TYR A 84 2.55 10.49 12.86
C TYR A 84 2.56 12.01 12.73
N VAL A 85 1.70 12.55 11.87
CA VAL A 85 1.58 14.00 11.71
C VAL A 85 0.98 14.55 13.00
N PRO A 86 1.67 15.45 13.72
CA PRO A 86 1.13 16.04 14.93
C PRO A 86 -0.19 16.74 14.64
N LEU A 87 -1.19 16.53 15.50
CA LEU A 87 -2.50 17.17 15.37
C LEU A 87 -2.63 18.29 16.41
N LYS A 88 -3.49 19.27 16.12
CA LYS A 88 -3.91 20.23 17.15
C LYS A 88 -5.08 19.66 17.96
N SER A 89 -5.13 20.02 19.24
CA SER A 89 -6.32 19.82 20.07
C SER A 89 -7.52 20.55 19.45
N LYS A 90 -8.74 20.20 19.89
CA LYS A 90 -9.97 20.82 19.37
C LYS A 90 -9.96 22.35 19.49
N ASP A 91 -9.49 22.88 20.61
CA ASP A 91 -9.38 24.32 20.86
C ASP A 91 -8.15 24.97 20.20
N GLY A 92 -7.29 24.19 19.54
CA GLY A 92 -6.11 24.68 18.84
C GLY A 92 -4.91 25.04 19.72
N ASN A 93 -5.04 24.91 21.05
CA ASN A 93 -4.05 25.35 22.03
C ASN A 93 -2.88 24.38 22.22
N GLU A 94 -3.07 23.09 21.96
CA GLU A 94 -2.05 22.06 22.18
C GLU A 94 -1.76 21.28 20.90
N VAL A 95 -0.51 20.79 20.77
CA VAL A 95 -0.09 19.93 19.67
C VAL A 95 0.14 18.52 20.20
N ILE A 96 -0.73 17.61 19.75
CA ILE A 96 -0.73 16.19 20.07
C ILE A 96 0.26 15.47 19.16
N LYS A 97 1.26 14.82 19.75
CA LYS A 97 2.36 14.15 19.03
C LYS A 97 2.41 12.65 19.26
N ASP A 98 1.77 12.16 20.31
CA ASP A 98 1.74 10.75 20.65
C ASP A 98 0.66 9.98 19.85
N PRO A 99 0.92 8.74 19.42
CA PRO A 99 -0.05 7.97 18.62
C PRO A 99 -1.42 7.76 19.30
N PRO A 100 -1.50 7.44 20.62
CA PRO A 100 -2.79 7.29 21.30
C PRO A 100 -3.63 8.58 21.32
N GLY A 101 -2.98 9.72 21.56
CA GLY A 101 -3.60 11.04 21.53
C GLY A 101 -4.11 11.39 20.14
N ILE A 102 -3.31 11.15 19.09
CA ILE A 102 -3.71 11.37 17.70
C ILE A 102 -4.95 10.54 17.35
N MET A 103 -4.98 9.27 17.76
CA MET A 103 -6.14 8.41 17.53
C MET A 103 -7.39 8.90 18.28
N SER A 104 -7.22 9.37 19.52
CA SER A 104 -8.30 9.93 20.33
C SER A 104 -8.86 11.21 19.70
N ARG A 105 -8.00 12.10 19.21
CA ARG A 105 -8.39 13.33 18.51
C ARG A 105 -9.16 13.04 17.22
N TRP A 106 -8.74 12.02 16.45
CA TRP A 106 -9.48 11.56 15.27
C TRP A 106 -10.86 11.02 15.65
N ARG A 107 -10.96 10.21 16.70
CA ARG A 107 -12.24 9.69 17.20
C ARG A 107 -13.18 10.84 17.56
N GLU A 108 -12.71 11.80 18.35
CA GLU A 108 -13.47 13.00 18.71
C GLU A 108 -14.00 13.73 17.47
N HIS A 109 -13.12 14.01 16.49
CA HIS A 109 -13.51 14.69 15.26
C HIS A 109 -14.61 13.95 14.48
N PHE A 110 -14.45 12.64 14.26
CA PHE A 110 -15.42 11.87 13.50
C PHE A 110 -16.72 11.64 14.27
N VAL A 111 -16.66 11.49 15.59
CA VAL A 111 -17.85 11.45 16.44
C VAL A 111 -18.65 12.73 16.23
N GLU A 112 -18.04 13.91 16.31
CA GLU A 112 -18.76 15.18 16.09
C GLU A 112 -19.27 15.34 14.65
N LEU A 113 -18.45 14.97 13.67
CA LEU A 113 -18.81 15.06 12.26
C LEU A 113 -20.03 14.20 11.92
N PHE A 114 -20.13 13.00 12.49
CA PHE A 114 -21.20 12.04 12.21
C PHE A 114 -22.35 12.07 13.21
N HIS A 115 -22.18 12.60 14.42
CA HIS A 115 -23.26 12.83 15.38
C HIS A 115 -23.99 14.15 15.14
N ASN A 116 -24.15 14.56 13.87
CA ASN A 116 -25.10 15.60 13.55
C ASN A 116 -26.49 14.94 13.44
N PRO A 117 -27.38 15.08 14.46
CA PRO A 117 -28.75 14.65 14.28
C PRO A 117 -29.30 15.46 13.12
N SER A 118 -29.58 14.79 12.00
CA SER A 118 -30.20 15.43 10.86
C SER A 118 -31.59 15.86 11.32
N LEU A 119 -31.70 17.09 11.82
CA LEU A 119 -32.97 17.73 12.12
C LEU A 119 -33.61 18.02 10.78
N VAL A 120 -34.31 17.01 10.27
CA VAL A 120 -35.09 17.11 9.06
C VAL A 120 -36.21 18.09 9.35
N ASN A 121 -36.10 19.29 8.79
CA ASN A 121 -37.19 20.26 8.85
C ASN A 121 -38.30 19.77 7.90
N MET A 122 -39.41 19.28 8.47
CA MET A 122 -40.55 18.82 7.71
C MET A 122 -41.19 19.93 6.88
N ASP A 123 -41.10 21.19 7.29
CA ASP A 123 -41.56 22.32 6.47
C ASP A 123 -40.74 22.43 5.19
N VAL A 124 -39.42 22.20 5.26
CA VAL A 124 -38.57 22.18 4.06
C VAL A 124 -38.98 21.02 3.15
N ILE A 125 -39.18 19.81 3.70
CA ILE A 125 -39.64 18.64 2.93
C ILE A 125 -41.00 18.88 2.27
N ASN A 126 -41.97 19.39 3.03
CA ASN A 126 -43.33 19.64 2.54
C ASN A 126 -43.36 20.74 1.46
N ASN A 127 -42.38 21.65 1.47
CA ASN A 127 -42.22 22.68 0.45
C ASN A 127 -41.39 22.23 -0.77
N ILE A 128 -40.87 21.00 -0.81
CA ILE A 128 -40.20 20.46 -2.00
C ILE A 128 -41.25 20.28 -3.11
N PRO A 129 -41.13 21.00 -4.24
CA PRO A 129 -42.07 20.85 -5.35
C PRO A 129 -42.07 19.41 -5.86
N GLN A 130 -43.22 18.74 -5.73
CA GLN A 130 -43.38 17.40 -6.27
C GLN A 130 -43.44 17.49 -7.80
N ARG A 131 -42.66 16.63 -8.47
CA ARG A 131 -42.76 16.46 -9.92
C ARG A 131 -43.99 15.62 -10.23
N VAL A 132 -44.53 15.79 -11.43
CA VAL A 132 -45.62 14.94 -11.93
C VAL A 132 -45.15 13.49 -11.88
N ILE A 133 -46.01 12.62 -11.32
CA ILE A 133 -45.75 11.18 -11.28
C ILE A 133 -45.73 10.66 -12.71
N MET A 134 -44.59 10.13 -13.15
CA MET A 134 -44.42 9.54 -14.46
C MET A 134 -44.87 8.08 -14.43
N GLN A 135 -46.19 7.83 -14.42
CA GLN A 135 -46.77 6.49 -14.32
C GLN A 135 -46.20 5.49 -15.35
N HIS A 136 -45.82 5.95 -16.55
CA HIS A 136 -45.20 5.11 -17.58
C HIS A 136 -43.80 4.59 -17.21
N MET A 137 -43.16 5.10 -16.15
CA MET A 137 -41.91 4.54 -15.65
C MET A 137 -42.10 3.22 -14.90
N ASP A 138 -43.33 2.91 -14.49
CA ASP A 138 -43.71 1.64 -13.88
C ASP A 138 -44.06 0.58 -14.93
N ASP A 139 -44.14 0.96 -16.22
CA ASP A 139 -44.39 0.04 -17.32
C ASP A 139 -43.19 -0.90 -17.51
N ALA A 140 -43.46 -2.15 -17.88
CA ALA A 140 -42.41 -3.10 -18.21
C ALA A 140 -41.57 -2.56 -19.40
N PRO A 141 -40.23 -2.69 -19.35
CA PRO A 141 -39.36 -2.16 -20.40
C PRO A 141 -39.65 -2.84 -21.73
N SER A 142 -39.76 -2.06 -22.80
CA SER A 142 -39.94 -2.60 -24.14
C SER A 142 -38.68 -3.32 -24.64
N ILE A 143 -38.86 -4.26 -25.57
CA ILE A 143 -37.74 -4.97 -26.20
C ILE A 143 -36.74 -4.02 -26.88
N GLU A 144 -37.21 -2.89 -27.41
CA GLU A 144 -36.35 -1.88 -28.04
C GLU A 144 -35.54 -1.08 -27.02
N GLU A 145 -36.09 -0.81 -25.84
CA GLU A 145 -35.35 -0.20 -24.72
C GLU A 145 -34.25 -1.12 -24.19
N VAL A 146 -34.53 -2.43 -24.11
CA VAL A 146 -33.52 -3.44 -23.73
C VAL A 146 -32.39 -3.48 -24.77
N LYS A 147 -32.73 -3.57 -26.06
CA LYS A 147 -31.75 -3.53 -27.16
C LYS A 147 -30.92 -2.25 -27.13
N LEU A 148 -31.56 -1.09 -26.92
CA LEU A 148 -30.88 0.20 -26.85
C LEU A 148 -29.92 0.25 -25.65
N SER A 149 -30.33 -0.29 -24.51
CA SER A 149 -29.53 -0.34 -23.28
C SER A 149 -28.29 -1.20 -23.46
N ILE A 150 -28.42 -2.39 -24.08
CA ILE A 150 -27.28 -3.26 -24.42
C ILE A 150 -26.30 -2.54 -25.36
N ARG A 151 -26.80 -1.82 -26.36
CA ARG A 151 -25.96 -1.02 -27.27
C ARG A 151 -25.19 0.09 -26.56
N LYS A 152 -25.81 0.75 -25.57
CA LYS A 152 -25.23 1.85 -24.78
C LYS A 152 -24.16 1.42 -23.78
N LEU A 153 -24.03 0.12 -23.48
CA LEU A 153 -22.99 -0.38 -22.58
C LEU A 153 -21.60 0.09 -23.05
N ARG A 154 -20.69 0.39 -22.12
CA ARG A 154 -19.32 0.76 -22.46
C ARG A 154 -18.48 -0.50 -22.70
N SER A 155 -17.75 -0.52 -23.81
CA SER A 155 -16.82 -1.59 -24.14
C SER A 155 -15.46 -1.40 -23.45
N ASN A 156 -14.66 -2.46 -23.37
CA ASN A 156 -13.35 -2.53 -22.73
C ASN A 156 -13.36 -2.20 -21.23
N LYS A 157 -14.45 -2.56 -20.55
CA LYS A 157 -14.54 -2.51 -19.08
C LYS A 157 -14.35 -3.91 -18.52
N ALA A 158 -13.80 -3.97 -17.30
CA ALA A 158 -13.69 -5.24 -16.59
C ALA A 158 -15.09 -5.84 -16.37
N PRO A 159 -15.27 -7.15 -16.60
CA PRO A 159 -16.54 -7.82 -16.33
C PRO A 159 -16.89 -7.78 -14.84
N GLY A 160 -18.17 -7.96 -14.53
CA GLY A 160 -18.66 -8.06 -13.16
C GLY A 160 -18.30 -9.41 -12.52
N LEU A 161 -18.92 -9.71 -11.39
CA LEU A 161 -18.80 -11.01 -10.71
C LEU A 161 -19.32 -12.18 -11.57
N ASP A 162 -20.20 -11.87 -12.53
CA ASP A 162 -20.71 -12.81 -13.53
C ASP A 162 -19.65 -13.24 -14.57
N GLY A 163 -18.54 -12.50 -14.67
CA GLY A 163 -17.50 -12.76 -15.66
C GLY A 163 -17.93 -12.50 -17.10
N ILE A 164 -19.00 -11.73 -17.34
CA ILE A 164 -19.55 -11.47 -18.68
C ILE A 164 -19.16 -10.06 -19.16
N PRO A 165 -18.26 -9.94 -20.16
CA PRO A 165 -17.96 -8.67 -20.81
C PRO A 165 -19.16 -8.10 -21.59
N ALA A 166 -19.24 -6.78 -21.65
CA ALA A 166 -20.28 -6.07 -22.41
C ALA A 166 -20.25 -6.40 -23.93
N GLU A 167 -19.08 -6.78 -24.45
CA GLU A 167 -18.87 -7.19 -25.83
C GLU A 167 -19.70 -8.43 -26.18
N ILE A 168 -19.82 -9.39 -25.26
CA ILE A 168 -20.60 -10.62 -25.48
C ILE A 168 -22.08 -10.27 -25.60
N LEU A 169 -22.58 -9.40 -24.72
CA LEU A 169 -23.98 -8.95 -24.74
C LEU A 169 -24.30 -8.21 -26.04
N LYS A 170 -23.38 -7.34 -26.50
CA LYS A 170 -23.53 -6.62 -27.78
C LYS A 170 -23.46 -7.52 -29.00
N ALA A 171 -22.58 -8.54 -28.99
CA ALA A 171 -22.41 -9.47 -30.10
C ALA A 171 -23.63 -10.39 -30.29
N SER A 172 -24.36 -10.67 -29.21
CA SER A 172 -25.44 -11.66 -29.19
C SER A 172 -26.79 -11.18 -29.74
N ARG A 173 -26.86 -9.95 -30.28
CA ARG A 173 -28.01 -9.37 -31.02
C ARG A 173 -29.36 -9.64 -30.36
N ASP A 174 -30.32 -10.16 -31.13
CA ASP A 174 -31.74 -10.19 -30.76
C ASP A 174 -32.07 -11.32 -29.78
N HIS A 175 -31.38 -12.47 -29.83
CA HIS A 175 -31.68 -13.61 -28.96
C HIS A 175 -31.46 -13.27 -27.47
N ILE A 176 -30.29 -12.74 -27.11
CA ILE A 176 -30.02 -12.35 -25.71
C ILE A 176 -30.87 -11.16 -25.28
N SER A 177 -31.21 -10.25 -26.20
CA SER A 177 -32.12 -9.15 -25.90
C SER A 177 -33.53 -9.66 -25.54
N SER A 178 -34.02 -10.68 -26.25
CA SER A 178 -35.32 -11.31 -25.98
C SER A 178 -35.35 -12.08 -24.66
N GLU A 179 -34.28 -12.83 -24.34
CA GLU A 179 -34.16 -13.54 -23.06
C GLU A 179 -34.11 -12.57 -21.86
N ILE A 180 -33.29 -11.51 -21.97
CA ILE A 180 -33.22 -10.47 -20.92
C ILE A 180 -34.56 -9.78 -20.76
N HIS A 181 -35.24 -9.43 -21.86
CA HIS A 181 -36.57 -8.83 -21.81
C HIS A 181 -37.59 -9.76 -21.15
N SER A 182 -37.60 -11.05 -21.49
CA SER A 182 -38.48 -12.03 -20.86
C SER A 182 -38.26 -12.11 -19.35
N LEU A 183 -37.01 -12.09 -18.88
CA LEU A 183 -36.69 -12.09 -17.45
C LEU A 183 -37.15 -10.81 -16.75
N LEU A 184 -36.99 -9.65 -17.39
CA LEU A 184 -37.42 -8.37 -16.82
C LEU A 184 -38.94 -8.23 -16.71
N CYS A 185 -39.70 -8.83 -17.63
CA CYS A 185 -41.16 -8.81 -17.62
C CYS A 185 -41.81 -9.89 -16.72
N GLN A 186 -41.02 -10.78 -16.11
CA GLN A 186 -41.52 -11.85 -15.22
C GLN A 186 -41.58 -11.47 -13.74
N VAL A 187 -41.08 -10.28 -13.39
CA VAL A 187 -41.05 -9.72 -12.03
C VAL A 187 -42.26 -8.82 -11.83
#